data_AF-A0A523U727-F1
#
_entry.id   AF-A0A523U727-F1
#
_cell.length_a   1.000
_cell.length_b   1.000
_cell.length_c   1.000
_cell.angle_alpha   90.00
_cell.angle_beta   90.00
_cell.angle_gamma   90.00
#
_symmetry.space_group_name_H-M   'P 1'
#
loop_
_entity.id
_entity.type
_entity.pdbx_description
1 polymer ?
#
loop_
_entity_poly.entity_id
_entity_poly.type
_entity_poly.pdbx_seq_one_letter_code
_entity_poly.pdbx_strand_id
1 'polypeptide(L)' 'MAQKRGTEVKEGVQEEELRLEQIKRRLDNLDQRLDAIDTIVTAVADRVTKRPLSVTITCPNCGRIIEIAVVGSEKPVR' A
#
# COMPACT_ATOMS: atom_id res chain seq x y z
N MET A 1 3.69 -46.64 33.14
CA MET A 1 4.20 -45.27 32.90
C MET A 1 4.25 -44.86 31.41
N ALA A 2 3.70 -45.65 30.47
CA ALA A 2 3.69 -45.31 29.04
C ALA A 2 2.52 -44.40 28.61
N GLN A 3 1.37 -44.46 29.31
CA GLN A 3 0.18 -43.68 28.91
C GLN A 3 0.26 -42.17 29.19
N LYS A 4 0.98 -41.70 30.22
CA LYS A 4 1.10 -40.26 30.52
C LYS A 4 1.84 -39.46 29.43
N ARG A 5 2.91 -40.04 28.87
CA ARG A 5 3.71 -39.41 27.81
C ARG A 5 2.95 -39.22 26.50
N GLY A 6 1.96 -40.06 26.20
CA GLY A 6 1.15 -39.96 24.98
C GLY A 6 0.08 -38.86 25.01
N THR A 7 -0.38 -38.47 26.21
CA THR A 7 -1.35 -37.38 26.40
C THR A 7 -0.68 -36.01 26.39
N GLU A 8 0.48 -35.88 27.01
CA GLU A 8 1.26 -34.61 27.06
C GLU A 8 1.72 -34.18 25.65
N VAL A 9 2.10 -35.14 24.79
CA VAL A 9 2.49 -34.84 23.40
C VAL A 9 1.28 -34.43 22.54
N LYS A 10 0.09 -35.01 22.78
CA LYS A 10 -1.13 -34.66 22.05
C LYS A 10 -1.65 -33.28 22.44
N GLU A 11 -1.52 -32.89 23.70
CA GLU A 11 -1.88 -31.55 24.19
C GLU A 11 -0.92 -30.49 23.63
N GLY A 12 0.39 -30.76 23.61
CA GLY A 12 1.37 -29.84 23.02
C GLY A 12 1.17 -29.60 21.52
N VAL A 13 0.83 -30.64 20.74
CA VAL A 13 0.55 -30.50 19.30
C VAL A 13 -0.71 -29.69 19.04
N GLN A 14 -1.77 -29.88 19.83
CA GLN A 14 -3.00 -29.07 19.73
C GLN A 14 -2.75 -27.60 20.07
N GLU A 15 -1.91 -27.33 21.07
CA GLU A 15 -1.57 -25.95 21.43
C GLU A 15 -0.74 -25.25 20.35
N GLU A 16 0.18 -25.96 19.70
CA GLU A 16 0.93 -25.44 18.55
C GLU A 16 0.02 -25.17 17.34
N GLU A 17 -0.96 -26.04 17.08
CA GLU A 17 -1.91 -25.88 15.99
C GLU A 17 -2.80 -24.64 16.19
N LEU A 18 -3.29 -24.42 17.41
CA LEU A 18 -4.03 -23.21 17.79
C LEU A 18 -3.17 -21.93 17.64
N ARG A 19 -1.89 -21.99 18.00
CA ARG A 19 -0.96 -20.87 17.83
C ARG A 19 -0.72 -20.56 16.35
N LEU A 20 -0.52 -21.59 15.53
CA LEU A 20 -0.35 -21.46 14.07
C LEU A 20 -1.57 -20.83 13.42
N GLU A 21 -2.77 -21.24 13.81
CA GLU A 21 -4.02 -20.65 13.31
C GLU A 21 -4.17 -19.18 13.72
N GLN A 22 -3.77 -18.83 14.94
CA GLN A 22 -3.80 -17.45 15.40
C GLN A 22 -2.80 -16.57 14.63
N ILE A 23 -1.60 -17.08 14.33
CA ILE A 23 -0.60 -16.38 13.50
C ILE A 23 -1.13 -16.21 12.08
N LYS A 24 -1.73 -17.25 11.48
CA LYS A 24 -2.32 -17.19 10.14
C LYS A 24 -3.38 -16.09 10.05
N ARG A 25 -4.31 -16.03 11.00
CA ARG A 25 -5.33 -14.97 11.06
C ARG A 25 -4.73 -13.56 11.16
N ARG A 26 -3.63 -13.41 11.89
CA ARG A 26 -2.93 -12.11 11.99
C ARG A 26 -2.28 -11.72 10.67
N LEU A 27 -1.66 -12.68 9.97
CA LEU A 27 -1.09 -12.45 8.65
C LEU A 27 -2.16 -12.10 7.62
N ASP A 28 -3.28 -12.83 7.60
CA ASP A 28 -4.41 -12.53 6.70
C ASP A 28 -4.95 -11.11 6.94
N ASN A 29 -5.03 -10.66 8.19
CA ASN A 29 -5.44 -9.31 8.51
C ASN A 29 -4.41 -8.25 8.06
N LEU A 30 -3.12 -8.56 8.15
CA LEU A 30 -2.07 -7.66 7.67
C LEU A 30 -2.09 -7.54 6.15
N ASP A 31 -2.27 -8.66 5.45
CA ASP A 31 -2.37 -8.70 3.98
C ASP A 31 -3.51 -7.81 3.47
N GLN A 32 -4.71 -7.97 4.05
CA GLN A 32 -5.87 -7.14 3.71
C GLN A 32 -5.63 -5.64 3.95
N ARG A 33 -4.86 -5.29 4.99
CA ARG A 33 -4.50 -3.89 5.27
C ARG A 33 -3.47 -3.36 4.28
N LEU A 34 -2.52 -4.19 3.86
CA LEU A 34 -1.52 -3.81 2.87
C LEU A 34 -2.17 -3.55 1.51
N ASP A 35 -3.13 -4.39 1.08
CA ASP A 35 -3.91 -4.16 -0.14
C ASP A 35 -4.67 -2.82 -0.12
N ALA A 36 -5.28 -2.49 1.02
CA ALA A 36 -5.97 -1.22 1.19
C ALA A 36 -5.02 -0.02 1.11
N ILE A 37 -3.79 -0.16 1.65
CA ILE A 37 -2.76 0.87 1.56
C ILE A 37 -2.27 1.02 0.12
N ASP A 38 -2.01 -0.08 -0.59
CA ASP A 38 -1.54 -0.07 -1.98
C ASP A 38 -2.51 0.69 -2.90
N THR A 39 -3.81 0.45 -2.74
CA THR A 39 -4.84 1.17 -3.49
C THR A 39 -4.81 2.68 -3.24
N ILE A 40 -4.67 3.11 -1.98
CA ILE A 40 -4.62 4.52 -1.61
C ILE A 40 -3.33 5.17 -2.15
N VAL A 41 -2.19 4.50 -1.97
CA VAL A 41 -0.89 5.00 -2.43
C VAL A 41 -0.87 5.14 -3.94
N THR A 42 -1.39 4.16 -4.67
CA THR A 42 -1.54 4.22 -6.13
C THR A 42 -2.38 5.43 -6.55
N ALA A 43 -3.53 5.65 -5.91
CA ALA A 43 -4.38 6.80 -6.22
C ALA A 43 -3.70 8.15 -5.92
N VAL A 44 -2.91 8.22 -4.85
CA VAL A 44 -2.14 9.42 -4.50
C VAL A 44 -1.03 9.67 -5.51
N ALA A 45 -0.27 8.64 -5.89
CA ALA A 45 0.79 8.73 -6.89
C ALA A 45 0.23 9.26 -8.22
N ASP A 46 -0.90 8.70 -8.67
CA ASP A 46 -1.63 9.15 -9.86
C ASP A 46 -2.04 10.62 -9.80
N ARG A 47 -2.49 11.10 -8.63
CA ARG A 47 -2.90 12.49 -8.45
C ARG A 47 -1.71 13.44 -8.44
N VAL A 48 -0.57 13.03 -7.88
CA VAL A 48 0.64 13.85 -7.82
C VAL A 48 1.27 13.98 -9.20
N THR A 49 1.34 12.90 -9.98
CA THR A 49 1.89 12.92 -11.34
C THR A 49 1.02 13.71 -12.31
N LYS A 50 -0.30 13.69 -12.15
CA LYS A 50 -1.26 14.39 -13.04
C LYS A 50 -1.49 15.86 -12.66
N ARG A 51 -0.79 16.41 -11.66
CA ARG A 51 -0.93 17.82 -11.28
C ARG A 51 -0.24 18.74 -12.30
N PRO A 52 -0.95 19.72 -12.88
CA PRO A 52 -0.32 20.71 -13.76
C PRO A 52 0.68 21.56 -12.97
N LEU A 53 1.86 21.81 -13.55
CA LEU A 53 2.79 22.81 -13.05
C LEU A 53 2.41 24.17 -13.62
N SER A 54 2.01 25.12 -12.78
CA SER A 54 1.69 26.49 -13.18
C SER A 54 2.96 27.34 -13.24
N VAL A 55 3.27 27.88 -14.41
CA VAL A 55 4.37 28.82 -14.63
C VAL A 55 3.77 30.19 -14.93
N THR A 56 4.16 31.18 -14.13
CA THR A 56 3.74 32.56 -14.31
C THR A 56 4.88 33.36 -14.93
N ILE A 57 4.64 33.96 -16.09
CA ILE A 57 5.61 34.82 -16.78
C ILE A 57 5.00 36.19 -17.08
N THR A 58 5.79 37.24 -16.91
CA THR A 58 5.40 38.61 -17.29
C THR A 58 5.78 38.85 -18.74
N CYS A 59 4.82 39.23 -19.58
CA CYS A 59 5.07 39.54 -20.98
C CYS A 59 5.98 40.78 -21.10
N PRO A 60 7.17 40.68 -21.73
CA PRO A 60 8.08 41.81 -21.84
C PRO A 60 7.56 42.93 -22.76
N ASN A 61 6.61 42.62 -23.65
CA ASN A 61 6.10 43.58 -24.64
C ASN A 61 4.87 44.38 -24.15
N CYS A 62 4.08 43.84 -23.20
CA CYS A 62 2.84 44.50 -22.76
C CYS A 62 2.58 44.45 -21.25
N GLY A 63 3.50 43.90 -20.45
CA GLY A 63 3.42 43.86 -18.99
C GLY A 63 2.33 42.95 -18.41
N ARG A 64 1.54 42.30 -19.26
CA ARG A 64 0.50 41.34 -18.80
C ARG A 64 1.13 40.10 -18.20
N ILE A 65 0.53 39.62 -17.13
CA ILE A 65 0.88 38.35 -16.49
C ILE A 65 0.22 37.22 -17.29
N ILE A 66 1.02 36.26 -17.73
CA ILE A 66 0.57 35.06 -18.45
C ILE A 66 0.80 33.88 -17.51
N GLU A 67 -0.25 33.10 -17.28
CA GLU A 67 -0.21 31.85 -16.53
C GLU A 67 -0.28 30.66 -17.49
N ILE A 68 0.67 29.74 -17.38
CA ILE A 68 0.78 28.56 -18.24
C ILE A 68 0.73 27.31 -17.35
N ALA A 69 -0.24 26.43 -17.57
CA ALA A 69 -0.31 25.14 -16.89
C ALA A 69 0.35 24.05 -17.77
N VAL A 70 1.44 23.46 -17.28
CA VAL A 70 2.16 22.37 -17.96
C VAL A 70 1.72 21.03 -17.39
N VAL A 71 1.15 20.16 -18.23
CA VAL A 71 0.75 18.79 -17.86
C VAL A 71 1.62 17.80 -18.62
N GLY A 72 2.44 17.02 -17.89
CA GLY A 72 3.19 15.91 -18.47
C GLY A 72 2.32 14.66 -18.58
N SER A 73 2.32 14.01 -19.73
CA SER A 73 1.70 12.69 -19.91
C SER A 73 2.79 11.65 -20.17
N GLU A 74 3.17 10.89 -19.15
CA GLU A 74 4.00 9.71 -19.35
C GLU A 74 3.12 8.56 -19.84
N LYS A 75 3.42 8.01 -21.02
CA LYS A 75 2.67 6.88 -21.58
C LYS A 75 3.25 5.61 -20.95
N PRO A 76 2.47 4.82 -20.19
CA PRO A 76 3.00 3.59 -19.59
C PRO A 76 3.45 2.65 -20.72
N VAL A 77 4.74 2.33 -20.73
CA VAL A 77 5.32 1.35 -21.64
C VAL A 77 5.05 -0.02 -21.01
N ARG A 78 4.31 -0.87 -21.73
CA ARG A 78 3.98 -2.24 -21.32
C ARG A 78 5.21 -3.14 -21.33
#